data_AF-A0A6G1SH34-F1
#
_entry.id   AF-A0A6G1SH34-F1
#
_cell.length_a   1.000
_cell.length_b   1.000
_cell.length_c   1.000
_cell.angle_alpha   90.00
_cell.angle_beta   90.00
_cell.angle_gamma   90.00
#
_symmetry.space_group_name_H-M   'P 1'
#
loop_
_entity.id
_entity.type
_entity.pdbx_description
1 polymer ?
#
loop_
_entity_poly.entity_id
_entity_poly.type
_entity_poly.pdbx_seq_one_letter_code
_entity_poly.pdbx_strand_id
1 'polypeptide(L)'
;QLHHQSGGYWHGYDPTVTTSVSNSFAAAAFRQGHTFVQSTIDRFNKFHEFVTSEKLRHLFMQPFLLYQPGVMDELVGGMINRQSQSYDPFMTEELAGHLFQPPEAEFGQDLASINLQRGRDQG
;
A
#
# COMPACT_ATOMS: atom_id res chain seq x y z
N GLN A 1 14.85 -12.82 21.70
CA GLN A 1 15.42 -12.98 20.35
C GLN A 1 14.51 -13.95 19.60
N LEU A 2 13.91 -13.53 18.49
CA LEU A 2 13.01 -14.39 17.72
C LEU A 2 13.87 -15.43 16.97
N HIS A 3 13.81 -16.69 17.39
CA HIS A 3 14.45 -17.78 16.68
C HIS A 3 13.62 -18.11 15.44
N HIS A 4 14.11 -17.72 14.26
CA HIS A 4 13.49 -18.04 12.99
C HIS A 4 13.70 -19.55 12.69
N GLN A 5 12.65 -20.35 12.85
CA GLN A 5 12.67 -21.74 12.35
C GLN A 5 12.60 -21.71 10.82
N SER A 6 13.57 -22.34 10.15
CA SER A 6 13.75 -22.31 8.69
C SER A 6 12.77 -23.18 7.89
N GLY A 7 11.77 -23.77 8.56
CA GLY A 7 10.74 -24.61 7.94
C GLY A 7 9.91 -25.34 9.00
N GLY A 8 8.66 -25.67 8.66
CA GLY A 8 7.70 -26.36 9.53
C GLY A 8 6.25 -26.10 9.11
N TYR A 9 5.32 -26.91 9.63
CA TYR A 9 3.88 -26.67 9.51
C TYR A 9 3.36 -26.10 10.83
N TRP A 10 2.17 -25.54 10.82
CA TRP A 10 1.53 -25.14 12.07
C TRP A 10 1.27 -26.38 12.95
N HIS A 11 1.78 -26.37 14.18
CA HIS A 11 1.73 -27.53 15.10
C HIS A 11 0.73 -27.34 16.25
N GLY A 12 -0.18 -26.38 16.13
CA GLY A 12 -1.12 -26.01 17.20
C GLY A 12 -0.80 -24.65 17.82
N TYR A 13 -1.67 -24.25 18.75
CA TYR A 13 -1.45 -23.06 19.58
C TYR A 13 -0.39 -23.35 20.64
N ASP A 14 0.60 -22.46 20.75
CA ASP A 14 1.59 -22.47 21.82
C ASP A 14 1.33 -21.27 22.75
N PRO A 15 0.88 -21.50 24.00
CA PRO A 15 0.61 -20.41 24.96
C PRO A 15 1.87 -19.68 25.43
N THR A 16 3.07 -20.19 25.13
CA THR A 16 4.34 -19.57 25.53
C THR A 16 4.85 -18.55 24.52
N VAL A 17 4.26 -18.50 23.33
CA VAL A 17 4.64 -17.55 22.27
C VAL A 17 4.00 -16.20 22.50
N THR A 18 4.82 -15.14 22.49
CA THR A 18 4.35 -13.76 22.49
C THR A 18 3.83 -13.38 21.10
N THR A 19 2.55 -13.01 21.01
CA THR A 19 1.89 -12.59 19.75
C THR A 19 1.89 -11.08 19.54
N SER A 20 2.49 -10.29 20.44
CA SER A 20 2.56 -8.84 20.29
C SER A 20 3.43 -8.46 19.10
N VAL A 21 2.96 -7.52 18.29
CA VAL A 21 3.73 -6.95 17.18
C VAL A 21 4.93 -6.19 17.74
N SER A 22 6.14 -6.46 17.23
CA SER A 22 7.31 -5.69 17.63
C SER A 22 7.25 -4.27 17.10
N ASN A 23 7.77 -3.32 17.87
CA ASN A 23 7.81 -1.92 17.46
C ASN A 23 8.55 -1.76 16.12
N SER A 24 9.71 -2.39 15.96
CA SER A 24 10.49 -2.35 14.72
C SER A 24 9.73 -2.88 13.49
N PHE A 25 8.86 -3.88 13.68
CA PHE A 25 8.03 -4.40 12.60
C PHE A 25 6.98 -3.38 12.14
N ALA A 26 6.25 -2.75 13.09
CA ALA A 26 5.21 -1.77 12.79
C ALA A 26 5.78 -0.39 12.36
N ALA A 27 6.91 0.00 12.94
CA ALA A 27 7.58 1.27 12.67
C ALA A 27 8.19 1.33 11.26
N ALA A 28 8.82 0.23 10.85
CA ALA A 28 9.71 0.20 9.70
C ALA A 28 9.44 -0.99 8.78
N ALA A 29 9.63 -2.23 9.26
CA ALA A 29 9.71 -3.40 8.36
C ALA A 29 8.44 -3.58 7.50
N PHE A 30 7.25 -3.45 8.09
CA PHE A 30 6.00 -3.62 7.36
C PHE A 30 5.64 -2.43 6.47
N ARG A 31 6.34 -1.29 6.60
CA ARG A 31 6.17 -0.13 5.72
C ARG A 31 6.91 -0.27 4.40
N GLN A 32 7.72 -1.32 4.23
CA GLN A 32 8.26 -1.70 2.93
C GLN A 32 7.18 -1.79 1.85
N GLY A 33 5.94 -2.13 2.24
CA GLY A 33 4.80 -2.15 1.31
C GLY A 33 4.56 -0.83 0.56
N HIS A 34 4.97 0.32 1.10
CA HIS A 34 4.80 1.61 0.42
C HIS A 34 5.66 1.75 -0.85
N THR A 35 6.71 0.94 -1.03
CA THR A 35 7.49 0.92 -2.30
C THR A 35 6.79 0.11 -3.39
N PHE A 36 5.78 -0.71 -3.05
CA PHE A 36 5.02 -1.49 -4.03
C PHE A 36 3.80 -0.73 -4.58
N VAL A 37 3.49 0.44 -4.02
CA VAL A 37 2.31 1.23 -4.37
C VAL A 37 2.56 2.00 -5.66
N GLN A 38 1.72 1.72 -6.66
CA GLN A 38 1.82 2.30 -7.99
C GLN A 38 1.33 3.75 -8.04
N SER A 39 1.85 4.52 -9.00
CA SER A 39 1.43 5.91 -9.25
C SER A 39 0.00 6.04 -9.77
N THR A 40 -0.53 4.98 -10.38
CA THR A 40 -1.88 4.97 -10.94
C THR A 40 -2.62 3.69 -10.58
N ILE A 41 -3.94 3.77 -10.56
CA ILE A 41 -4.85 2.64 -10.46
C ILE A 41 -5.51 2.45 -11.82
N ASP A 42 -5.33 1.26 -12.39
CA ASP A 42 -5.98 0.90 -13.65
C ASP A 42 -7.30 0.19 -13.38
N ARG A 43 -8.22 0.38 -14.33
CA ARG A 43 -9.50 -0.29 -14.39
C ARG A 43 -9.55 -1.18 -15.62
N PHE A 44 -10.01 -2.40 -15.44
CA PHE A 44 -10.13 -3.40 -16.51
C PHE A 44 -11.54 -3.98 -16.53
N ASN A 45 -12.13 -4.16 -17.71
CA ASN A 45 -13.46 -4.76 -17.79
C ASN A 45 -13.39 -6.29 -17.56
N LYS A 46 -14.56 -6.94 -17.55
CA LYS A 46 -14.69 -8.40 -17.38
C LYS A 46 -14.01 -9.26 -18.47
N PHE A 47 -13.59 -8.65 -19.58
CA PHE A 47 -12.85 -9.30 -20.66
C PHE A 47 -11.34 -9.09 -20.54
N HIS A 48 -10.87 -8.55 -19.41
CA HIS A 48 -9.46 -8.18 -19.18
C HIS A 48 -8.94 -7.12 -20.16
N GLU A 49 -9.84 -6.26 -20.65
CA GLU A 49 -9.48 -5.13 -21.50
C GLU A 49 -9.33 -3.87 -20.64
N PHE A 50 -8.30 -3.08 -20.92
CA PHE A 50 -8.05 -1.81 -20.24
C PHE A 50 -9.20 -0.82 -20.50
N VAL A 51 -9.70 -0.19 -19.44
CA VAL A 51 -10.77 0.81 -19.48
C VAL A 51 -10.19 2.21 -19.31
N THR A 52 -9.52 2.45 -18.19
CA THR A 52 -8.90 3.75 -17.87
C THR A 52 -7.85 3.60 -16.77
N SER A 53 -7.05 4.65 -16.54
CA SER A 53 -6.05 4.77 -15.49
C SER A 53 -6.22 6.10 -14.77
N GLU A 54 -6.19 6.10 -13.44
CA GLU A 54 -6.31 7.31 -12.63
C GLU A 54 -5.10 7.45 -11.70
N LYS A 55 -4.60 8.68 -11.53
CA LYS A 55 -3.51 8.96 -10.60
C LYS A 55 -3.95 8.73 -9.16
N LEU A 56 -3.08 8.12 -8.36
CA LEU A 56 -3.39 7.76 -6.98
C LEU A 56 -3.77 8.98 -6.12
N ARG A 57 -3.16 10.15 -6.35
CA ARG A 57 -3.51 11.39 -5.63
C ARG A 57 -4.99 11.77 -5.75
N HIS A 58 -5.66 11.41 -6.85
CA HIS A 58 -7.08 11.70 -7.06
C HIS A 58 -8.01 10.66 -6.44
N LEU A 59 -7.47 9.58 -5.85
CA LEU A 59 -8.24 8.46 -5.32
C LEU A 59 -8.20 8.39 -3.79
N PHE A 60 -7.22 9.05 -3.15
CA PHE A 60 -7.15 9.12 -1.70
C PHE A 60 -8.39 9.77 -1.10
N MET A 61 -9.06 9.04 -0.21
CA MET A 61 -10.27 9.51 0.48
C MET A 61 -11.40 9.95 -0.47
N GLN A 62 -11.44 9.38 -1.69
CA GLN A 62 -12.50 9.63 -2.69
C GLN A 62 -13.40 8.40 -2.87
N PRO A 63 -14.31 8.10 -1.92
CA PRO A 63 -15.14 6.89 -1.97
C PRO A 63 -16.20 6.94 -3.08
N PHE A 64 -16.49 8.12 -3.63
CA PHE A 64 -17.62 8.33 -4.54
C PHE A 64 -17.49 7.53 -5.85
N LEU A 65 -16.26 7.23 -6.25
CA LEU A 65 -15.96 6.38 -7.40
C LEU A 65 -16.61 4.99 -7.27
N LEU A 66 -16.71 4.45 -6.05
CA LEU A 66 -17.23 3.10 -5.79
C LEU A 66 -18.76 2.99 -5.92
N TYR A 67 -19.49 4.12 -5.91
CA TYR A 67 -20.95 4.12 -6.13
C TYR A 67 -21.32 4.01 -7.60
N GLN A 68 -20.37 4.18 -8.52
CA GLN A 68 -20.62 4.03 -9.95
C GLN A 68 -20.76 2.54 -10.29
N PRO A 69 -21.86 2.13 -10.96
CA PRO A 69 -22.07 0.73 -11.33
C PRO A 69 -20.89 0.16 -12.13
N GLY A 70 -20.44 -1.04 -11.76
CA GLY A 70 -19.35 -1.77 -12.44
C GLY A 70 -17.93 -1.34 -12.07
N VAL A 71 -17.73 -0.18 -11.44
CA VAL A 71 -16.37 0.31 -11.13
C VAL A 71 -15.65 -0.57 -10.12
N MET A 72 -16.35 -1.15 -9.15
CA MET A 72 -15.76 -2.12 -8.21
C MET A 72 -15.17 -3.34 -8.94
N ASP A 73 -15.93 -3.91 -9.87
CA ASP A 73 -15.48 -5.05 -10.67
C ASP A 73 -14.28 -4.67 -11.52
N GLU A 74 -14.28 -3.45 -12.05
CA GLU A 74 -13.17 -2.95 -12.86
C GLU A 74 -11.88 -2.71 -12.06
N LEU A 75 -12.01 -2.24 -10.82
CA LEU A 75 -10.89 -2.09 -9.88
C LEU A 75 -10.31 -3.45 -9.49
N VAL A 76 -11.17 -4.44 -9.23
CA VAL A 76 -10.73 -5.83 -8.99
C VAL A 76 -10.03 -6.39 -10.23
N GLY A 77 -10.57 -6.13 -11.42
CA GLY A 77 -9.93 -6.45 -12.69
C GLY A 77 -8.55 -5.83 -12.80
N GLY A 78 -8.38 -4.57 -12.39
CA GLY A 78 -7.07 -3.89 -12.32
C GLY A 78 -6.08 -4.59 -11.38
N MET A 79 -6.53 -4.96 -10.18
CA MET A 79 -5.67 -5.68 -9.21
C MET A 79 -5.21 -7.05 -9.73
N ILE A 80 -6.01 -7.72 -10.55
CA ILE A 80 -5.67 -9.04 -11.11
C ILE A 80 -4.74 -8.90 -12.32
N ASN A 81 -5.02 -7.94 -13.21
CA ASN A 81 -4.31 -7.80 -14.48
C ASN A 81 -2.98 -7.07 -14.36
N ARG A 82 -2.82 -6.20 -13.35
CA ARG A 82 -1.64 -5.36 -13.21
C ARG A 82 -0.66 -5.97 -12.23
N GLN A 83 0.60 -6.12 -12.67
CA GLN A 83 1.69 -6.47 -11.77
C GLN A 83 1.90 -5.35 -10.74
N SER A 84 2.23 -5.70 -9.49
CA SER A 84 2.65 -4.71 -8.49
C SER A 84 3.91 -3.99 -8.94
N GLN A 85 4.17 -2.79 -8.41
CA GLN A 85 5.44 -2.12 -8.67
C GLN A 85 6.60 -3.05 -8.29
N SER A 86 7.62 -3.09 -9.14
CA SER A 86 8.85 -3.81 -8.85
C SER A 86 9.45 -3.28 -7.55
N TYR A 87 10.02 -4.18 -6.75
CA TYR A 87 10.79 -3.79 -5.58
C TYR A 87 11.92 -2.84 -6.01
N ASP A 88 11.80 -1.57 -5.62
CA ASP A 88 12.87 -0.60 -5.71
C ASP A 88 12.87 0.23 -4.40
N PRO A 89 13.97 0.91 -4.06
CA PRO A 89 14.03 1.77 -2.88
C PRO A 89 13.26 3.08 -3.06
N PHE A 90 12.57 3.26 -4.20
CA PHE A 90 11.90 4.49 -4.55
C PHE A 90 10.40 4.37 -4.25
N MET A 91 9.81 5.52 -3.99
CA MET A 91 8.40 5.65 -3.76
C MET A 91 7.84 6.54 -4.86
N THR A 92 6.63 6.23 -5.33
CA THR A 92 5.98 7.08 -6.32
C THR A 92 5.81 8.51 -5.81
N GLU A 93 5.90 9.50 -6.71
CA GLU A 93 5.64 10.91 -6.42
C GLU A 93 4.25 11.13 -5.79
N GLU A 94 3.28 10.26 -6.12
CA GLU A 94 1.94 10.30 -5.53
C GLU A 94 1.94 10.13 -4.00
N LEU A 95 2.95 9.44 -3.45
CA LEU A 95 3.14 9.26 -2.02
C LEU A 95 4.24 10.18 -1.46
N ALA A 96 5.26 10.54 -2.25
CA ALA A 96 6.41 11.35 -1.82
C ALA A 96 6.18 12.87 -1.89
N GLY A 97 5.06 13.33 -2.45
CA GLY A 97 4.72 14.76 -2.49
C GLY A 97 3.26 15.08 -2.67
N HIS A 98 2.40 14.08 -2.87
CA HIS A 98 0.98 14.27 -3.13
C HIS A 98 0.08 13.39 -2.24
N LEU A 99 0.63 12.85 -1.14
CA LEU A 99 -0.15 12.05 -0.20
C LEU A 99 -1.25 12.91 0.41
N PHE A 100 -2.51 12.47 0.31
CA PHE A 100 -3.69 13.19 0.78
C PHE A 100 -3.76 14.65 0.30
N GLN A 101 -3.25 14.93 -0.91
CA GLN A 101 -3.31 16.26 -1.50
C GLN A 101 -4.76 16.74 -1.65
N PRO A 102 -5.13 17.88 -1.04
CA PRO A 102 -6.41 18.52 -1.32
C PRO A 102 -6.51 18.98 -2.78
N PRO A 103 -7.68 18.93 -3.43
CA PRO A 103 -7.83 19.31 -4.84
C PRO A 103 -7.33 20.71 -5.20
N GLU A 104 -7.41 21.66 -4.27
CA GLU A 104 -7.00 23.06 -4.48
C GLU A 104 -5.53 23.34 -4.14
N ALA A 105 -4.81 22.38 -3.57
CA ALA A 105 -3.41 22.54 -3.21
C ALA A 105 -2.49 22.10 -4.36
N GLU A 106 -1.32 22.72 -4.48
CA GLU A 106 -0.30 22.29 -5.47
C GLU A 106 0.49 21.04 -5.01
N PHE A 107 0.57 20.83 -3.69
CA PHE A 107 1.31 19.74 -3.06
C PHE A 107 0.53 19.12 -1.90
N GLY A 108 0.86 17.87 -1.57
CA GLY A 108 0.35 17.11 -0.44
C GLY A 108 1.44 16.81 0.59
N GLN A 109 1.24 15.73 1.34
CA GLN A 109 2.21 15.23 2.31
C GLN A 109 3.24 14.31 1.64
N ASP A 110 4.34 14.06 2.36
CA ASP A 110 5.40 13.13 1.95
C ASP A 110 5.45 11.94 2.90
N LEU A 111 5.03 10.77 2.41
CA LEU A 111 5.01 9.53 3.15
C LEU A 111 6.41 9.03 3.51
N ALA A 112 7.41 9.28 2.67
CA ALA A 112 8.79 8.89 2.94
C ALA A 112 9.34 9.68 4.14
N SER A 113 9.11 11.00 4.17
CA SER A 113 9.45 11.86 5.30
C SER A 113 8.71 11.44 6.59
N ILE A 114 7.42 11.10 6.51
CA ILE A 114 6.64 10.58 7.64
C ILE A 114 7.21 9.24 8.15
N ASN A 115 7.65 8.36 7.26
CA ASN A 115 8.27 7.09 7.64
C ASN A 115 9.60 7.31 8.36
N LEU A 116 10.45 8.22 7.88
CA LEU A 116 11.71 8.57 8.53
C LEU A 116 11.49 9.20 9.90
N GLN A 117 10.55 10.15 10.01
CA GLN A 117 10.22 10.78 11.27
C GLN A 117 9.73 9.75 12.30
N ARG A 118 8.76 8.92 11.94
CA ARG A 118 8.24 7.88 12.84
C ARG A 118 9.28 6.82 13.20
N GLY A 119 10.22 6.52 12.30
CA GLY A 119 11.35 5.66 12.62
C GLY A 119 12.21 6.24 13.75
N ARG A 120 12.55 7.54 13.66
CA ARG A 120 13.30 8.24 14.72
C ARG A 120 12.53 8.34 16.02
N ASP A 121 11.22 8.60 15.95
CA ASP A 121 10.37 8.72 17.14
C ASP A 121 10.24 7.38 17.89
N GLN A 122 10.43 6.26 17.18
CA GLN A 122 10.22 4.90 17.71
C GLN A 122 11.52 4.14 18.05
N GLY A 123 12.70 4.71 17.77
CA GLY A 123 14.01 4.21 18.20
C GLY A 123 14.75 3.41 17.14
#